data_AF-W4CMS8-F1
#
_entry.id   AF-W4CMS8-F1
#
_cell.length_a   1.000
_cell.length_b   1.000
_cell.length_c   1.000
_cell.angle_alpha   90.00
_cell.angle_beta   90.00
_cell.angle_gamma   90.00
#
_symmetry.space_group_name_H-M   'P 1'
#
loop_
_entity.id
_entity.type
_entity.pdbx_description
1 polymer ?
#
loop_
_entity_poly.entity_id
_entity_poly.type
_entity_poly.pdbx_seq_one_letter_code
_entity_poly.pdbx_strand_id
1 'polypeptide(L)'
;MSNTDGYSYVEYLPRVFQQKSGESDEQFFLGRFLKAFEAMLSGNTGTEGAESVGMEALLDGLHQYFDPQTAPSQFLPWLAGWVGLQLAEGVEYDGEEDNLERTLAPTQILPLADTRSTVNRKLISSIVQLYKKRGTLGGLAEYLQVHAGEEAAIRIYSYEEPVRLGNARRIGINTMVGAAEPSYFSVHIILPAYSRSLLQQKVRNLQEVIRKERPFYTNSSLNIEVPSMRLGVYGRVGMETLVGGMTEQ
;
A
#
# COMPACT_ATOMS: atom_id res chain seq x y z
N MET A 1 -34.03 -34.98 -16.31
CA MET A 1 -34.56 -35.33 -14.97
C MET A 1 -33.45 -35.02 -14.00
N SER A 2 -33.45 -33.79 -13.46
CA SER A 2 -32.49 -33.34 -12.45
C SER A 2 -32.79 -34.09 -11.17
N ASN A 3 -31.83 -34.89 -10.70
CA ASN A 3 -31.98 -35.63 -9.47
C ASN A 3 -31.87 -34.62 -8.33
N THR A 4 -32.99 -34.32 -7.68
CA THR A 4 -33.07 -33.42 -6.53
C THR A 4 -32.67 -34.17 -5.26
N ASP A 5 -31.56 -34.90 -5.31
CA ASP A 5 -31.03 -35.65 -4.17
C ASP A 5 -29.86 -34.85 -3.62
N GLY A 6 -29.92 -34.53 -2.32
CA GLY A 6 -29.08 -33.53 -1.65
C GLY A 6 -27.60 -33.87 -1.47
N TYR A 7 -26.93 -34.39 -2.52
CA TYR A 7 -25.53 -34.80 -2.54
C TYR A 7 -24.84 -34.38 -3.86
N SER A 8 -24.64 -33.09 -4.09
CA SER A 8 -24.09 -32.59 -5.38
C SER A 8 -22.67 -33.10 -5.65
N TYR A 9 -21.86 -33.28 -4.59
CA TYR A 9 -20.47 -33.73 -4.71
C TYR A 9 -20.33 -35.20 -5.12
N VAL A 10 -21.37 -36.02 -4.93
CA VAL A 10 -21.36 -37.44 -5.30
C VAL A 10 -21.45 -37.62 -6.82
N GLU A 11 -22.08 -36.67 -7.52
CA GLU A 11 -22.21 -36.69 -8.98
C GLU A 11 -20.85 -36.62 -9.70
N TYR A 12 -19.86 -35.97 -9.08
CA TYR A 12 -18.51 -35.82 -9.59
C TYR A 12 -17.62 -37.05 -9.35
N LEU A 13 -18.06 -38.02 -8.54
CA LEU A 13 -17.29 -39.23 -8.26
C LEU A 13 -17.50 -40.30 -9.34
N PRO A 14 -16.51 -41.20 -9.55
CA PRO A 14 -16.68 -42.36 -10.43
C PRO A 14 -17.91 -43.20 -10.06
N ARG A 15 -18.58 -43.79 -11.06
CA ARG A 15 -19.84 -44.55 -10.90
C ARG A 15 -19.84 -45.65 -9.84
N VAL A 16 -18.68 -46.19 -9.47
CA VAL A 16 -18.54 -47.18 -8.40
C VAL A 16 -18.84 -46.63 -7.00
N PHE A 17 -18.76 -45.31 -6.82
CA PHE A 17 -18.99 -44.58 -5.58
C PHE A 17 -20.33 -43.82 -5.55
N GLN A 18 -21.06 -43.83 -6.67
CA GLN A 18 -22.41 -43.27 -6.74
C GLN A 18 -23.42 -44.26 -6.13
N GLN A 19 -24.52 -43.75 -5.58
CA GLN A 19 -25.54 -44.55 -4.92
C GLN A 19 -26.03 -45.69 -5.83
N LYS A 20 -26.00 -46.92 -5.32
CA LYS A 20 -26.47 -48.07 -6.10
C LYS A 20 -27.99 -48.03 -6.20
N SER A 21 -28.52 -48.41 -7.36
CA SER A 21 -29.97 -48.47 -7.61
C SER A 21 -30.65 -49.41 -6.59
N GLY A 22 -31.31 -48.84 -5.58
CA GLY A 22 -32.00 -49.56 -4.49
C GLY A 22 -31.41 -49.41 -3.09
N GLU A 23 -30.32 -48.67 -2.91
CA GLU A 23 -29.73 -48.36 -1.60
C GLU A 23 -30.44 -47.17 -0.93
N SER A 24 -30.87 -47.30 0.33
CA SER A 24 -31.50 -46.20 1.06
C SER A 24 -30.47 -45.14 1.48
N ASP A 25 -30.90 -43.88 1.63
CA ASP A 25 -30.04 -42.76 2.06
C ASP A 25 -29.34 -43.01 3.41
N GLU A 26 -29.96 -43.81 4.29
CA GLU A 26 -29.35 -44.21 5.57
C GLU A 26 -28.13 -45.12 5.39
N GLN A 27 -28.13 -45.94 4.33
CA GLN A 27 -27.05 -46.87 3.99
C GLN A 27 -25.94 -46.20 3.17
N PHE A 28 -26.24 -45.09 2.48
CA PHE A 28 -25.29 -44.36 1.65
C PHE A 28 -24.35 -43.47 2.49
N PHE A 29 -23.43 -44.12 3.22
CA PHE A 29 -22.45 -43.46 4.10
C PHE A 29 -21.63 -42.36 3.39
N LEU A 30 -21.18 -42.61 2.16
CA LEU A 30 -20.28 -41.69 1.46
C LEU A 30 -20.95 -40.35 1.14
N GLY A 31 -22.22 -40.35 0.73
CA GLY A 31 -22.97 -39.11 0.52
C GLY A 31 -23.16 -38.33 1.82
N ARG A 32 -23.52 -39.02 2.91
CA ARG A 32 -23.61 -38.40 4.25
C ARG A 32 -22.28 -37.83 4.74
N PHE A 33 -21.17 -38.51 4.47
CA PHE A 33 -19.83 -38.03 4.80
C PHE A 33 -19.48 -36.77 4.01
N LEU A 34 -19.77 -36.76 2.70
CA LEU A 34 -19.47 -35.63 1.82
C LEU A 34 -20.35 -34.41 2.09
N LYS A 35 -21.55 -34.57 2.68
CA LYS A 35 -22.40 -33.44 3.08
C LYS A 35 -21.70 -32.45 4.01
N ALA A 36 -20.84 -32.91 4.91
CA ALA A 36 -20.08 -32.01 5.79
C ALA A 36 -19.08 -31.16 5.00
N PHE A 37 -18.44 -31.74 3.98
CA PHE A 37 -17.52 -31.03 3.10
C PHE A 37 -18.24 -30.11 2.13
N GLU A 38 -19.40 -30.52 1.61
CA GLU A 38 -20.27 -29.69 0.80
C GLU A 38 -20.72 -28.45 1.60
N ALA A 39 -21.19 -28.63 2.83
CA ALA A 39 -21.52 -27.52 3.73
C ALA A 39 -20.32 -26.59 4.00
N MET A 40 -19.10 -27.12 4.08
CA MET A 40 -17.88 -26.32 4.35
C MET A 40 -17.34 -25.61 3.11
N LEU A 41 -17.33 -26.28 1.96
CA LEU A 41 -16.69 -25.79 0.73
C LEU A 41 -17.66 -24.97 -0.12
N SER A 42 -18.88 -25.47 -0.36
CA SER A 42 -19.89 -24.75 -1.15
C SER A 42 -20.83 -23.90 -0.29
N GLY A 43 -20.88 -24.12 1.03
CA GLY A 43 -21.76 -23.37 1.93
C GLY A 43 -23.21 -23.87 1.94
N ASN A 44 -23.52 -24.90 1.15
CA ASN A 44 -24.86 -25.45 1.02
C ASN A 44 -25.16 -26.39 2.19
N THR A 45 -25.68 -25.86 3.30
CA THR A 45 -25.99 -26.66 4.50
C THR A 45 -27.24 -27.54 4.35
N GLY A 46 -27.98 -27.44 3.23
CA GLY A 46 -29.24 -28.16 3.03
C GLY A 46 -30.35 -27.75 4.02
N THR A 47 -30.10 -26.73 4.83
CA THR A 47 -31.06 -26.11 5.76
C THR A 47 -31.50 -24.79 5.15
N GLU A 48 -32.78 -24.68 4.80
CA GLU A 48 -33.38 -23.42 4.34
C GLU A 48 -33.14 -22.33 5.40
N GLY A 49 -32.23 -21.40 5.14
CA GLY A 49 -32.02 -20.20 5.97
C GLY A 49 -30.63 -20.00 6.59
N ALA A 50 -29.67 -20.91 6.39
CA ALA A 50 -28.28 -20.72 6.85
C ALA A 50 -27.27 -21.03 5.73
N GLU A 51 -27.31 -20.23 4.67
CA GLU A 51 -26.21 -20.15 3.70
C GLU A 51 -25.00 -19.51 4.40
N SER A 52 -24.10 -20.35 4.91
CA SER A 52 -22.78 -19.87 5.34
C SER A 52 -21.93 -19.67 4.09
N VAL A 53 -21.12 -18.61 4.04
CA VAL A 53 -20.23 -18.38 2.88
C VAL A 53 -19.25 -19.55 2.77
N GLY A 54 -19.42 -20.37 1.74
CA GLY A 54 -18.52 -21.48 1.43
C GLY A 54 -17.13 -20.99 1.03
N MET A 55 -16.11 -21.83 1.21
CA MET A 55 -14.75 -21.53 0.77
C MET A 55 -14.66 -21.26 -0.74
N GLU A 56 -15.48 -21.92 -1.56
CA GLU A 56 -15.55 -21.68 -3.01
C GLU A 56 -15.94 -20.23 -3.32
N ALA A 57 -16.97 -19.71 -2.65
CA ALA A 57 -17.39 -18.32 -2.81
C ALA A 57 -16.30 -17.32 -2.38
N LEU A 58 -15.52 -17.66 -1.34
CA LEU A 58 -14.35 -16.85 -0.94
C LEU A 58 -13.24 -16.91 -1.99
N LEU A 59 -12.98 -18.07 -2.59
CA LEU A 59 -11.97 -18.25 -3.62
C LEU A 59 -12.37 -17.54 -4.93
N ASP A 60 -13.65 -17.57 -5.30
CA ASP A 60 -14.17 -16.81 -6.44
C ASP A 60 -13.94 -15.30 -6.26
N GLY A 61 -14.05 -14.81 -5.01
CA GLY A 61 -13.76 -13.43 -4.63
C GLY A 61 -12.28 -13.08 -4.45
N LEU A 62 -11.35 -14.04 -4.53
CA LEU A 62 -9.93 -13.84 -4.21
C LEU A 62 -9.28 -12.73 -5.04
N HIS A 63 -9.71 -12.56 -6.29
CA HIS A 63 -9.18 -11.53 -7.18
C HIS A 63 -9.32 -10.10 -6.61
N GLN A 64 -10.35 -9.86 -5.80
CA GLN A 64 -10.63 -8.56 -5.17
C GLN A 64 -9.62 -8.17 -4.09
N TYR A 65 -8.80 -9.12 -3.63
CA TYR A 65 -7.73 -8.88 -2.67
C TYR A 65 -6.43 -8.42 -3.32
N PHE A 66 -6.27 -8.59 -4.63
CA PHE A 66 -5.08 -8.13 -5.35
C PHE A 66 -5.13 -6.65 -5.72
N ASP A 67 -6.32 -6.03 -5.68
CA ASP A 67 -6.44 -4.59 -5.80
C ASP A 67 -6.21 -3.91 -4.44
N PRO A 68 -5.13 -3.12 -4.27
CA PRO A 68 -4.84 -2.43 -3.02
C PRO A 68 -5.93 -1.45 -2.58
N GLN A 69 -6.86 -1.03 -3.44
CA GLN A 69 -7.93 -0.11 -3.07
C GLN A 69 -9.12 -0.81 -2.39
N THR A 70 -9.35 -2.10 -2.72
CA THR A 70 -10.46 -2.91 -2.18
C THR A 70 -9.99 -3.97 -1.18
N ALA A 71 -8.69 -4.24 -1.11
CA ALA A 71 -8.13 -5.20 -0.15
C ALA A 71 -8.33 -4.73 1.30
N PRO A 72 -8.67 -5.61 2.26
CA PRO A 72 -8.79 -5.21 3.66
C PRO A 72 -7.43 -4.77 4.24
N SER A 73 -7.45 -3.86 5.21
CA SER A 73 -6.27 -3.21 5.79
C SER A 73 -5.22 -4.19 6.36
N GLN A 74 -5.67 -5.33 6.87
CA GLN A 74 -4.85 -6.44 7.38
C GLN A 74 -4.13 -7.26 6.29
N PHE A 75 -4.61 -7.22 5.05
CA PHE A 75 -4.01 -7.94 3.93
C PHE A 75 -2.94 -7.09 3.22
N LEU A 76 -2.92 -5.77 3.45
CA LEU A 76 -1.93 -4.87 2.86
C LEU A 76 -0.48 -5.22 3.20
N PRO A 77 -0.10 -5.59 4.45
CA PRO A 77 1.27 -6.02 4.75
C PRO A 77 1.69 -7.27 3.96
N TRP A 78 0.76 -8.20 3.72
CA TRP A 78 1.02 -9.38 2.91
C TRP A 78 1.28 -8.99 1.45
N LEU A 79 0.40 -8.16 0.85
CA LEU A 79 0.61 -7.61 -0.50
C LEU A 79 1.94 -6.86 -0.61
N ALA A 80 2.26 -6.03 0.37
CA ALA A 80 3.51 -5.28 0.44
C ALA A 80 4.73 -6.23 0.44
N GLY A 81 4.64 -7.36 1.14
CA GLY A 81 5.65 -8.42 1.13
C GLY A 81 5.93 -8.99 -0.26
N TRP A 82 4.90 -9.22 -1.08
CA TRP A 82 5.07 -9.70 -2.46
C TRP A 82 5.80 -8.71 -3.35
N VAL A 83 5.52 -7.42 -3.18
CA VAL A 83 6.17 -6.35 -3.93
C VAL A 83 7.43 -5.84 -3.23
N GLY A 84 7.92 -6.51 -2.19
CA GLY A 84 9.13 -6.13 -1.46
C GLY A 84 9.10 -4.72 -0.85
N LEU A 85 7.90 -4.20 -0.55
CA LEU A 85 7.69 -2.88 0.05
C LEU A 85 7.56 -3.00 1.57
N GLN A 86 8.19 -2.09 2.30
CA GLN A 86 7.94 -1.93 3.74
C GLN A 86 6.99 -0.76 3.96
N LEU A 87 5.81 -1.04 4.52
CA LEU A 87 4.81 -0.02 4.80
C LEU A 87 5.25 0.85 5.97
N ALA A 88 4.95 2.15 5.86
CA ALA A 88 5.12 3.07 6.97
C ALA A 88 3.93 2.95 7.91
N GLU A 89 4.20 2.96 9.22
CA GLU A 89 3.16 2.87 10.24
C GLU A 89 2.67 4.25 10.66
N GLY A 90 1.36 4.34 10.90
CA GLY A 90 0.71 5.52 11.48
C GLY A 90 -0.52 5.94 10.70
N VAL A 91 -1.38 6.71 11.37
CA VAL A 91 -2.66 7.22 10.84
C VAL A 91 -2.45 8.02 9.55
N GLU A 92 -1.33 8.71 9.41
CA GLU A 92 -1.03 9.50 8.21
C GLU A 92 -0.80 8.64 6.96
N TYR A 93 -0.27 7.42 7.12
CA TYR A 93 0.06 6.54 5.99
C TYR A 93 -1.05 5.53 5.71
N ASP A 94 -1.60 4.94 6.77
CA ASP A 94 -2.69 3.98 6.71
C ASP A 94 -4.06 4.66 6.55
N GLY A 95 -4.24 5.90 7.02
CA GLY A 95 -5.56 6.52 7.20
C GLY A 95 -6.22 6.11 8.51
N GLU A 96 -7.18 6.92 8.98
CA GLU A 96 -7.89 6.66 10.25
C GLU A 96 -8.69 5.34 10.22
N GLU A 97 -9.42 5.10 9.13
CA GLU A 97 -10.29 3.93 8.98
C GLU A 97 -9.50 2.61 8.99
N ASP A 98 -8.43 2.51 8.20
CA ASP A 98 -7.61 1.31 8.13
C ASP A 98 -6.87 1.04 9.47
N ASN A 99 -6.51 2.10 10.20
CA ASN A 99 -5.87 1.96 11.51
C ASN A 99 -6.86 1.44 12.57
N LEU A 100 -8.10 1.93 12.53
CA LEU A 100 -9.18 1.46 13.40
C LEU A 100 -9.52 0.00 13.10
N GLU A 101 -9.71 -0.37 11.84
CA GLU A 101 -10.02 -1.75 11.45
C GLU A 101 -8.94 -2.74 11.88
N ARG A 102 -7.67 -2.40 11.66
CA ARG A 102 -6.54 -3.24 12.10
C ARG A 102 -6.54 -3.47 13.61
N THR A 103 -7.05 -2.51 14.37
CA THR A 103 -7.13 -2.58 15.84
C THR A 103 -8.36 -3.38 16.30
N LEU A 104 -9.49 -3.23 15.61
CA LEU A 104 -10.80 -3.76 16.03
C LEU A 104 -11.08 -5.18 15.55
N ALA A 105 -10.63 -5.54 14.35
CA ALA A 105 -10.96 -6.81 13.71
C ALA A 105 -9.70 -7.48 13.12
N PRO A 106 -9.00 -8.34 13.88
CA PRO A 106 -7.80 -9.02 13.39
C PRO A 106 -8.07 -10.07 12.29
N THR A 107 -9.33 -10.37 11.98
CA THR A 107 -9.74 -11.43 11.04
C THR A 107 -10.85 -10.97 10.10
N GLN A 108 -10.69 -9.82 9.43
CA GLN A 108 -11.56 -9.45 8.31
C GLN A 108 -11.12 -10.14 7.00
N ILE A 109 -11.77 -11.26 6.67
CA ILE A 109 -11.52 -12.06 5.45
C ILE A 109 -12.56 -11.71 4.37
N LEU A 110 -13.03 -10.47 4.30
CA LEU A 110 -13.91 -10.01 3.22
C LEU A 110 -13.32 -8.75 2.59
N PRO A 111 -13.44 -8.60 1.25
CA PRO A 111 -13.03 -7.38 0.55
C PRO A 111 -13.86 -6.18 1.02
N LEU A 112 -13.27 -4.99 0.93
CA LEU A 112 -13.95 -3.75 1.30
C LEU A 112 -15.10 -3.48 0.32
N ALA A 113 -16.23 -3.01 0.85
CA ALA A 113 -17.37 -2.61 0.04
C ALA A 113 -17.06 -1.33 -0.76
N ASP A 114 -16.29 -0.41 -0.16
CA ASP A 114 -15.91 0.88 -0.75
C ASP A 114 -14.41 0.95 -1.00
N THR A 115 -14.03 1.61 -2.10
CA THR A 115 -12.62 1.82 -2.46
C THR A 115 -11.96 2.84 -1.54
N ARG A 116 -10.77 2.51 -1.03
CA ARG A 116 -9.96 3.43 -0.21
C ARG A 116 -8.66 3.81 -0.90
N SER A 117 -8.26 5.07 -0.73
CA SER A 117 -7.06 5.64 -1.33
C SER A 117 -6.17 6.30 -0.27
N THR A 118 -5.43 5.47 0.47
CA THR A 118 -4.47 5.89 1.49
C THR A 118 -3.05 5.89 0.92
N VAL A 119 -2.07 6.48 1.63
CA VAL A 119 -0.67 6.57 1.13
C VAL A 119 -0.08 5.17 0.91
N ASN A 120 -0.27 4.26 1.87
CA ASN A 120 0.22 2.88 1.76
C ASN A 120 -0.42 2.14 0.58
N ARG A 121 -1.72 2.32 0.32
CA ARG A 121 -2.40 1.70 -0.83
C ARG A 121 -1.92 2.26 -2.16
N LYS A 122 -1.76 3.59 -2.26
CA LYS A 122 -1.17 4.27 -3.43
C LYS A 122 0.25 3.76 -3.69
N LEU A 123 1.08 3.61 -2.66
CA LEU A 123 2.42 3.04 -2.78
C LEU A 123 2.39 1.62 -3.34
N ILE A 124 1.60 0.71 -2.76
CA ILE A 124 1.51 -0.69 -3.25
C ILE A 124 1.10 -0.73 -4.73
N SER A 125 0.14 0.12 -5.15
CA SER A 125 -0.32 0.15 -6.54
C SER A 125 0.74 0.66 -7.53
N SER A 126 1.62 1.57 -7.10
CA SER A 126 2.59 2.27 -7.97
C SER A 126 4.02 1.72 -7.89
N ILE A 127 4.35 0.95 -6.84
CA ILE A 127 5.71 0.53 -6.52
C ILE A 127 6.39 -0.24 -7.65
N VAL A 128 5.65 -1.07 -8.38
CA VAL A 128 6.20 -1.88 -9.48
C VAL A 128 6.71 -0.97 -10.60
N GLN A 129 6.03 0.15 -10.89
CA GLN A 129 6.51 1.12 -11.87
C GLN A 129 7.68 1.94 -11.32
N LEU A 130 7.67 2.26 -10.03
CA LEU A 130 8.78 2.98 -9.37
C LEU A 130 10.07 2.16 -9.38
N TYR A 131 10.00 0.85 -9.16
CA TYR A 131 11.17 -0.03 -9.23
C TYR A 131 11.80 -0.11 -10.63
N LYS A 132 11.03 0.06 -11.70
CA LYS A 132 11.59 0.17 -13.05
C LYS A 132 12.43 1.43 -13.23
N LYS A 133 12.14 2.48 -12.47
CA LYS A 133 12.86 3.76 -12.49
C LYS A 133 13.92 3.86 -11.39
N ARG A 134 14.21 2.76 -10.70
CA ARG A 134 15.18 2.74 -9.58
C ARG A 134 16.56 3.19 -10.05
N GLY A 135 17.22 4.00 -9.22
CA GLY A 135 18.52 4.59 -9.54
C GLY A 135 18.46 5.86 -10.40
N THR A 136 17.26 6.32 -10.80
CA THR A 136 17.08 7.62 -11.47
C THR A 136 16.63 8.69 -10.48
N LEU A 137 17.02 9.95 -10.73
CA LEU A 137 16.54 11.09 -9.91
C LEU A 137 15.03 11.25 -10.01
N GLY A 138 14.45 11.01 -11.20
CA GLY A 138 13.00 11.06 -11.41
C GLY A 138 12.26 9.99 -10.62
N GLY A 139 12.75 8.74 -10.64
CA GLY A 139 12.17 7.66 -9.84
C GLY A 139 12.24 7.94 -8.34
N LEU A 140 13.35 8.48 -7.85
CA LEU A 140 13.49 8.88 -6.45
C LEU A 140 12.53 10.02 -6.10
N ALA A 141 12.38 11.03 -6.97
CA ALA A 141 11.43 12.13 -6.76
C ALA A 141 9.99 11.63 -6.69
N GLU A 142 9.58 10.77 -7.63
CA GLU A 142 8.23 10.16 -7.63
C GLU A 142 7.99 9.34 -6.37
N TYR A 143 8.96 8.50 -5.96
CA TYR A 143 8.84 7.68 -4.75
C TYR A 143 8.68 8.55 -3.50
N LEU A 144 9.52 9.58 -3.34
CA LEU A 144 9.45 10.49 -2.21
C LEU A 144 8.16 11.31 -2.23
N GLN A 145 7.62 11.65 -3.40
CA GLN A 145 6.36 12.38 -3.53
C GLN A 145 5.19 11.57 -2.97
N VAL A 146 5.14 10.27 -3.26
CA VAL A 146 4.08 9.41 -2.72
C VAL A 146 4.20 9.29 -1.19
N HIS A 147 5.42 9.14 -0.65
CA HIS A 147 5.64 9.06 0.81
C HIS A 147 5.36 10.38 1.55
N ALA A 148 5.75 11.52 0.98
CA ALA A 148 5.62 12.82 1.63
C ALA A 148 4.22 13.44 1.49
N GLY A 149 3.42 12.96 0.52
CA GLY A 149 2.10 13.49 0.19
C GLY A 149 2.13 14.52 -0.93
N GLU A 150 0.96 14.86 -1.48
CA GLU A 150 0.81 15.79 -2.62
C GLU A 150 1.18 17.25 -2.26
N GLU A 151 1.12 17.60 -0.98
CA GLU A 151 1.46 18.94 -0.48
C GLU A 151 2.96 19.21 -0.43
N ALA A 152 3.79 18.15 -0.45
CA ALA A 152 5.25 18.29 -0.37
C ALA A 152 5.83 18.66 -1.74
N ALA A 153 6.68 19.69 -1.79
CA ALA A 153 7.39 20.04 -3.02
C ALA A 153 8.82 19.49 -2.98
N ILE A 154 9.14 18.59 -3.91
CA ILE A 154 10.42 17.88 -3.94
C ILE A 154 11.24 18.37 -5.14
N ARG A 155 12.49 18.76 -4.87
CA ARG A 155 13.46 19.16 -5.89
C ARG A 155 14.76 18.41 -5.65
N ILE A 156 15.27 17.73 -6.67
CA ILE A 156 16.52 16.98 -6.60
C ILE A 156 17.52 17.62 -7.56
N TYR A 157 18.72 17.90 -7.06
CA TYR A 157 19.79 18.49 -7.86
C TYR A 157 20.96 17.51 -7.98
N SER A 158 21.41 17.29 -9.21
CA SER A 158 22.68 16.63 -9.54
C SER A 158 23.72 17.68 -9.89
N TYR A 159 24.95 17.47 -9.42
CA TYR A 159 26.06 18.41 -9.59
C TYR A 159 27.14 17.76 -10.46
N GLU A 160 26.86 17.57 -11.75
CA GLU A 160 27.80 16.95 -12.71
C GLU A 160 28.82 17.94 -13.30
N GLU A 161 28.49 19.24 -13.34
CA GLU A 161 29.37 20.28 -13.86
C GLU A 161 29.87 21.21 -12.74
N PRO A 162 31.14 21.68 -12.80
CA PRO A 162 31.61 22.75 -11.93
C PRO A 162 30.75 24.00 -12.14
N VAL A 163 30.45 24.71 -11.05
CA VAL A 163 29.54 25.85 -11.03
C VAL A 163 29.92 26.92 -12.05
N ARG A 164 29.00 27.23 -12.96
CA ARG A 164 29.03 28.45 -13.78
C ARG A 164 28.23 29.55 -13.08
N LEU A 165 28.89 30.58 -12.55
CA LEU A 165 28.21 31.78 -12.05
C LEU A 165 27.44 32.46 -13.20
N GLY A 166 26.16 32.78 -13.01
CA GLY A 166 25.38 33.59 -13.97
C GLY A 166 23.96 33.08 -14.26
N ASN A 167 23.71 31.78 -14.17
CA ASN A 167 22.41 31.20 -14.50
C ASN A 167 21.53 30.99 -13.26
N ALA A 168 21.01 32.07 -12.66
CA ALA A 168 19.94 32.06 -11.64
C ALA A 168 20.07 31.01 -10.48
N ARG A 169 21.29 30.58 -10.15
CA ARG A 169 21.54 29.62 -9.07
C ARG A 169 21.84 30.38 -7.78
N ARG A 170 21.11 30.06 -6.71
CA ARG A 170 21.32 30.63 -5.36
C ARG A 170 22.43 29.86 -4.65
N ILE A 171 23.42 30.59 -4.14
CA ILE A 171 24.52 30.04 -3.34
C ILE A 171 23.94 29.44 -2.05
N GLY A 172 24.29 28.19 -1.73
CA GLY A 172 23.79 27.45 -0.56
C GLY A 172 22.48 26.69 -0.75
N ILE A 173 21.82 26.80 -1.90
CA ILE A 173 20.59 26.05 -2.22
C ILE A 173 20.84 25.10 -3.40
N ASN A 174 21.30 25.64 -4.54
CA ASN A 174 21.49 24.86 -5.78
C ASN A 174 22.92 24.99 -6.33
N THR A 175 23.86 25.39 -5.47
CA THR A 175 25.21 25.75 -5.87
C THR A 175 26.18 25.15 -4.86
N MET A 176 27.01 24.23 -5.32
CA MET A 176 28.09 23.67 -4.51
C MET A 176 29.37 24.49 -4.72
N VAL A 177 29.96 25.00 -3.64
CA VAL A 177 31.23 25.73 -3.70
C VAL A 177 32.36 24.72 -3.52
N GLY A 178 33.06 24.37 -4.60
CA GLY A 178 34.15 23.40 -4.57
C GLY A 178 34.17 22.48 -5.80
N ALA A 179 35.09 21.51 -5.81
CA ALA A 179 35.10 20.45 -6.82
C ALA A 179 33.83 19.59 -6.67
N ALA A 180 33.15 19.32 -7.79
CA ALA A 180 32.06 18.35 -7.83
C ALA A 180 32.57 16.97 -7.40
N GLU A 181 32.15 16.48 -6.23
CA GLU A 181 32.38 15.07 -5.93
C GLU A 181 31.57 14.24 -6.92
N PRO A 182 32.20 13.34 -7.70
CA PRO A 182 31.48 12.50 -8.63
C PRO A 182 30.46 11.65 -7.87
N SER A 183 29.24 11.54 -8.41
CA SER A 183 28.14 10.80 -7.79
C SER A 183 27.60 11.44 -6.50
N TYR A 184 27.32 12.74 -6.51
CA TYR A 184 26.65 13.45 -5.40
C TYR A 184 25.34 14.11 -5.85
N PHE A 185 24.27 13.94 -5.07
CA PHE A 185 23.01 14.68 -5.26
C PHE A 185 22.47 15.26 -3.95
N SER A 186 21.71 16.34 -4.06
CA SER A 186 21.00 16.94 -2.92
C SER A 186 19.49 16.89 -3.13
N VAL A 187 18.77 16.42 -2.14
CA VAL A 187 17.30 16.39 -2.11
C VAL A 187 16.82 17.55 -1.26
N HIS A 188 16.06 18.45 -1.86
CA HIS A 188 15.38 19.55 -1.17
C HIS A 188 13.90 19.25 -1.12
N ILE A 189 13.35 19.19 0.10
CA ILE A 189 11.95 18.89 0.34
C ILE A 189 11.34 20.06 1.11
N ILE A 190 10.30 20.67 0.55
CA ILE A 190 9.43 21.59 1.27
C ILE A 190 8.30 20.74 1.84
N LEU A 191 8.29 20.57 3.17
CA LEU A 191 7.37 19.68 3.86
C LEU A 191 6.50 20.47 4.84
N PRO A 192 5.19 20.66 4.54
CA PRO A 192 4.27 21.21 5.52
C PRO A 192 4.10 20.21 6.67
N ALA A 193 4.33 20.68 7.90
CA ALA A 193 4.12 19.89 9.10
C ALA A 193 3.61 20.77 10.25
N TYR A 194 2.50 20.32 10.86
CA TYR A 194 1.82 21.04 11.94
C TYR A 194 2.36 20.68 13.33
N SER A 195 2.98 19.50 13.47
CA SER A 195 3.56 19.00 14.72
C SER A 195 5.02 18.60 14.57
N ARG A 196 5.80 18.85 15.62
CA ARG A 196 7.24 18.55 15.65
C ARG A 196 7.52 17.05 15.68
N SER A 197 6.73 16.28 16.42
CA SER A 197 6.89 14.81 16.50
C SER A 197 6.61 14.17 15.14
N LEU A 198 5.52 14.58 14.48
CA LEU A 198 5.17 14.13 13.14
C LEU A 198 6.25 14.50 12.12
N LEU A 199 6.77 15.74 12.17
CA LEU A 199 7.88 16.14 11.31
C LEU A 199 9.10 15.24 11.50
N GLN A 200 9.51 14.99 12.75
CA GLN A 200 10.66 14.12 13.04
C GLN A 200 10.45 12.69 12.53
N GLN A 201 9.25 12.14 12.67
CA GLN A 201 8.91 10.82 12.14
C GLN A 201 8.97 10.79 10.61
N LYS A 202 8.39 11.79 9.93
CA LYS A 202 8.49 11.94 8.47
C LYS A 202 9.92 12.07 8.00
N VAL A 203 10.72 12.92 8.64
CA VAL A 203 12.15 13.10 8.30
C VAL A 203 12.88 11.78 8.40
N ARG A 204 12.67 11.02 9.49
CA ARG A 204 13.29 9.69 9.68
C ARG A 204 12.89 8.72 8.58
N ASN A 205 11.60 8.66 8.24
CA ASN A 205 11.10 7.78 7.18
C ASN A 205 11.69 8.15 5.81
N LEU A 206 11.73 9.44 5.48
CA LEU A 206 12.32 9.93 4.22
C LEU A 206 13.83 9.65 4.14
N GLN A 207 14.55 9.81 5.25
CA GLN A 207 15.97 9.44 5.32
C GLN A 207 16.18 7.95 5.07
N GLU A 208 15.37 7.08 5.69
CA GLU A 208 15.44 5.63 5.46
C GLU A 208 15.09 5.25 4.02
N VAL A 209 14.10 5.90 3.43
CA VAL A 209 13.75 5.72 2.02
C VAL A 209 14.92 6.10 1.11
N ILE A 210 15.49 7.29 1.28
CA ILE A 210 16.64 7.75 0.47
C ILE A 210 17.80 6.78 0.63
N ARG A 211 18.07 6.31 1.86
CA ARG A 211 19.13 5.34 2.15
C ARG A 211 18.93 4.02 1.41
N LYS A 212 17.69 3.51 1.32
CA LYS A 212 17.35 2.26 0.62
C LYS A 212 17.36 2.40 -0.90
N GLU A 213 17.02 3.57 -1.43
CA GLU A 213 16.92 3.81 -2.87
C GLU A 213 18.21 4.33 -3.51
N ARG A 214 19.13 4.88 -2.71
CA ARG A 214 20.42 5.38 -3.16
C ARG A 214 21.30 4.24 -3.72
N PRO A 215 21.93 4.43 -4.89
CA PRO A 215 23.00 3.54 -5.35
C PRO A 215 24.19 3.54 -4.38
N PHE A 216 24.81 2.37 -4.17
CA PHE A 216 25.87 2.19 -3.17
C PHE A 216 26.94 3.29 -3.15
N TYR A 217 27.39 3.72 -4.33
CA TYR A 217 28.50 4.67 -4.51
C TYR A 217 28.09 6.16 -4.52
N THR A 218 26.81 6.52 -4.36
CA THR A 218 26.34 7.89 -4.63
C THR A 218 26.02 8.69 -3.38
N ASN A 219 26.81 9.70 -2.98
CA ASN A 219 26.51 10.50 -1.80
C ASN A 219 25.25 11.38 -1.92
N SER A 220 24.53 11.53 -0.80
CA SER A 220 23.25 12.26 -0.76
C SER A 220 23.17 13.18 0.46
N SER A 221 22.69 14.40 0.26
CA SER A 221 22.23 15.28 1.35
C SER A 221 20.73 15.49 1.28
N LEU A 222 20.11 15.64 2.46
CA LEU A 222 18.68 15.93 2.60
C LEU A 222 18.50 17.26 3.31
N ASN A 223 17.92 18.22 2.60
CA ASN A 223 17.57 19.54 3.10
C ASN A 223 16.05 19.64 3.19
N ILE A 224 15.53 19.83 4.40
CA ILE A 224 14.09 19.95 4.65
C ILE A 224 13.78 21.37 5.08
N GLU A 225 12.84 21.99 4.38
CA GLU A 225 12.31 23.30 4.71
C GLU A 225 10.85 23.18 5.12
N VAL A 226 10.52 23.65 6.31
CA VAL A 226 9.12 23.79 6.73
C VAL A 226 8.63 25.14 6.19
N PRO A 227 7.61 25.15 5.31
CA PRO A 227 7.10 26.38 4.75
C PRO A 227 6.46 27.21 5.86
N SER A 228 7.00 28.40 6.12
CA SER A 228 6.36 29.41 6.95
C SER A 228 5.85 30.53 6.05
N MET A 229 4.74 31.16 6.40
CA MET A 229 4.27 32.32 5.66
C MET A 229 5.35 33.41 5.64
N ARG A 230 5.89 33.67 4.45
CA ARG A 230 6.85 34.73 4.18
C ARG A 230 6.38 35.52 2.98
N LEU A 231 5.87 36.73 3.24
CA LEU A 231 5.42 37.65 2.20
C LEU A 231 6.56 37.91 1.20
N GLY A 232 6.31 37.65 -0.09
CA GLY A 232 7.26 37.87 -1.19
C GLY A 232 8.19 36.69 -1.53
N VAL A 233 8.18 35.59 -0.77
CA VAL A 233 9.00 34.39 -1.06
C VAL A 233 8.14 33.17 -1.37
N TYR A 234 7.11 32.92 -0.57
CA TYR A 234 6.19 31.79 -0.73
C TYR A 234 4.76 32.31 -0.95
N GLY A 235 4.11 31.91 -2.04
CA GLY A 235 2.86 32.52 -2.51
C GLY A 235 1.66 31.60 -2.60
N ARG A 236 1.86 30.27 -2.72
CA ARG A 236 0.75 29.31 -2.81
C ARG A 236 0.44 28.67 -1.47
N VAL A 237 -0.70 29.05 -0.91
CA VAL A 237 -1.27 28.42 0.29
C VAL A 237 -1.56 26.94 0.01
N GLY A 238 -1.17 26.06 0.93
CA GLY A 238 -1.35 24.61 0.81
C GLY A 238 -0.25 23.85 0.07
N MET A 239 0.69 24.54 -0.59
CA MET A 239 1.88 23.91 -1.19
C MET A 239 3.18 24.49 -0.60
N GLU A 240 3.30 25.82 -0.61
CA GLU A 240 4.55 26.51 -0.25
C GLU A 240 4.40 27.35 1.02
N THR A 241 3.20 27.43 1.57
CA THR A 241 2.89 28.26 2.74
C THR A 241 2.01 27.50 3.73
N LEU A 242 2.53 27.25 4.94
CA LEU A 242 1.75 26.81 6.09
C LEU A 242 1.16 28.03 6.82
N VAL A 243 -0.12 27.97 7.16
CA VAL A 243 -0.81 28.98 7.96
C VAL A 243 -1.14 28.37 9.32
N GLY A 244 -0.67 28.98 10.41
CA GLY A 244 -0.98 28.54 11.77
C GLY A 244 0.23 28.19 12.66
N GLY A 245 1.45 28.15 12.12
CA GLY A 245 2.64 27.78 12.88
C GLY A 245 2.61 26.31 13.36
N MET A 246 3.69 25.85 14.00
CA MET A 246 3.69 24.55 14.66
C MET A 246 2.99 24.67 16.01
N THR A 247 1.95 23.86 16.23
CA THR A 247 1.27 23.76 17.52
C THR A 247 1.85 22.58 18.29
N GLU A 248 2.49 22.83 19.44
CA GLU A 248 2.81 21.76 20.41
C GLU A 248 1.58 21.52 21.31
N GLN A 249 1.17 20.27 21.43
CA GLN A 249 0.43 19.73 22.58
C GLN A 249 1.35 18.72 23.28
#